data_AF-A0A1I2SGN0-F1
#
_entry.id   AF-A0A1I2SGN0-F1
#
_cell.length_a   1.000
_cell.length_b   1.000
_cell.length_c   1.000
_cell.angle_alpha   90.00
_cell.angle_beta   90.00
_cell.angle_gamma   90.00
#
_symmetry.space_group_name_H-M   'P 1'
#
loop_
_entity.id
_entity.type
_entity.pdbx_description
1 polymer ?
#
loop_
_entity_poly.entity_id
_entity_poly.type
_entity_poly.pdbx_seq_one_letter_code
_entity_poly.pdbx_strand_id
1 'polypeptide(L)'
;MHTREPWAAGSTRLDGAVAAQARAPLHTGRTGRAEVGGDGDTCAEPLSVLVHVNASSPRMLIFGAVDFAAPLSRAGSFLGYRVTVCAARPVFATPTRFPMPTRSSSTGRTATWTAPKWTPVRPSAS
;
A
#
# COMPACT_ATOMS: atom_id res chain seq x y z
N MET A 1 23.83 -19.70 25.41
CA MET A 1 24.45 -18.51 24.79
C MET A 1 23.60 -18.14 23.58
N HIS A 2 22.64 -17.22 23.74
CA HIS A 2 21.78 -16.80 22.62
C HIS A 2 22.57 -15.85 21.73
N THR A 3 22.91 -16.29 20.53
CA THR A 3 23.39 -15.42 19.45
C THR A 3 22.32 -14.38 19.19
N ARG A 4 22.62 -13.12 19.56
CA ARG A 4 21.77 -11.99 19.20
C ARG A 4 21.91 -11.78 17.70
N GLU A 5 20.78 -11.83 17.01
CA GLU A 5 20.71 -11.33 15.66
C GLU A 5 21.09 -9.84 15.67
N PRO A 6 21.94 -9.38 14.74
CA PRO A 6 22.43 -8.00 14.72
C PRO A 6 21.31 -6.96 14.47
N TRP A 7 20.11 -7.41 14.12
CA TRP A 7 18.93 -6.59 13.86
C TRP A 7 17.91 -6.59 15.00
N ALA A 8 18.15 -7.33 16.09
CA ALA A 8 17.26 -7.34 17.26
C ALA A 8 17.51 -6.11 18.16
N ALA A 9 16.44 -5.55 18.73
CA ALA A 9 16.51 -4.38 19.59
C ALA A 9 17.12 -4.69 20.98
N GLY A 10 17.29 -5.98 21.33
CA GLY A 10 18.18 -6.41 22.40
C GLY A 10 17.56 -7.36 23.43
N SER A 11 16.23 -7.46 23.48
CA SER A 11 15.48 -8.45 24.27
C SER A 11 14.13 -8.78 23.62
N THR A 12 13.61 -9.99 23.83
CA THR A 12 12.32 -10.43 23.26
C THR A 12 11.14 -9.52 23.63
N ARG A 13 11.13 -8.94 24.84
CA ARG A 13 10.08 -7.99 25.26
C ARG A 13 10.16 -6.68 24.48
N LEU A 14 11.37 -6.12 24.38
CA LEU A 14 11.61 -4.91 23.60
C LEU A 14 11.33 -5.14 22.11
N ASP A 15 11.75 -6.27 21.55
CA ASP A 15 11.45 -6.65 20.16
C ASP A 15 9.93 -6.74 19.93
N GLY A 16 9.19 -7.36 20.87
CA GLY A 16 7.73 -7.44 20.82
C GLY A 16 7.05 -6.07 20.86
N ALA A 17 7.59 -5.15 21.65
CA ALA A 17 7.07 -3.79 21.79
C ALA A 17 7.34 -2.91 20.58
N VAL A 18 8.56 -2.98 20.04
CA VAL A 18 8.92 -2.36 18.77
C VAL A 18 8.02 -2.90 17.65
N ALA A 19 7.80 -4.21 17.60
CA ALA A 19 6.89 -4.83 16.63
C ALA A 19 5.44 -4.35 16.80
N ALA A 20 4.95 -4.21 18.04
CA ALA A 20 3.61 -3.71 18.32
C ALA A 20 3.43 -2.27 17.84
N GLN A 21 4.39 -1.38 18.14
CA GLN A 21 4.36 0.02 17.71
C GLN A 21 4.54 0.18 16.20
N ALA A 22 5.36 -0.65 15.56
CA ALA A 22 5.57 -0.61 14.12
C ALA A 22 4.32 -0.97 13.30
N ARG A 23 3.32 -1.66 13.88
CA ARG A 23 2.10 -2.06 13.17
C ARG A 23 1.34 -0.88 12.56
N ALA A 24 1.21 0.23 13.26
CA ALA A 24 0.44 1.38 12.77
C ALA A 24 1.14 2.11 11.59
N PRO A 25 2.44 2.47 11.67
CA PRO A 25 3.20 2.98 10.52
C PRO A 25 3.17 2.03 9.31
N LEU A 26 3.36 0.72 9.54
CA LEU A 26 3.31 -0.29 8.48
C LEU A 26 1.94 -0.38 7.81
N HIS A 27 0.86 -0.35 8.60
CA HIS A 27 -0.50 -0.41 8.07
C HIS A 27 -0.86 0.83 7.24
N THR A 28 -0.38 2.01 7.66
CA THR A 28 -0.62 3.27 6.95
C THR A 28 0.34 3.50 5.78
N GLY A 29 1.38 2.67 5.63
CA GLY A 29 2.41 2.84 4.61
C GLY A 29 3.28 4.09 4.84
N ARG A 30 3.35 4.60 6.07
CA ARG A 30 4.05 5.86 6.39
C ARG A 30 5.27 5.58 7.24
N THR A 31 6.39 6.20 6.88
CA THR A 31 7.58 6.25 7.73
C THR A 31 7.32 7.22 8.88
N GLY A 32 7.73 6.84 10.08
CA GLY A 32 7.55 7.67 11.26
C GLY A 32 8.40 7.21 12.43
N ARG A 33 8.48 8.09 13.43
CA ARG A 33 9.11 7.78 14.72
C ARG A 33 8.04 7.19 15.65
N ALA A 34 8.38 6.14 16.37
CA ALA A 34 7.57 5.57 17.43
C ALA A 34 8.37 5.57 18.73
N GLU A 35 7.68 5.78 19.84
CA GLU A 35 8.25 5.69 21.18
C GLU A 35 7.87 4.31 21.77
N VAL A 36 8.83 3.67 22.42
CA VAL A 36 8.73 2.33 23.02
C VAL A 36 9.31 2.39 24.42
N GLY A 37 8.63 1.80 25.40
CA GLY A 37 9.08 1.83 26.80
C GLY A 37 8.56 3.02 27.59
N GLY A 38 9.10 3.24 28.79
CA GLY A 38 8.61 4.25 29.74
C GLY A 38 7.49 3.75 30.66
N ASP A 39 6.78 2.69 30.24
CA ASP A 39 5.85 1.94 31.06
C ASP A 39 6.56 0.65 31.53
N GLY A 40 6.62 0.44 32.85
CA GLY A 40 7.48 -0.56 33.51
C GLY A 40 7.36 -2.02 33.05
N ASP A 41 6.39 -2.35 32.20
CA ASP A 41 6.22 -3.68 31.58
C ASP A 41 7.14 -3.94 30.38
N THR A 42 7.70 -2.90 29.76
CA THR A 42 8.26 -3.02 28.41
C THR A 42 9.75 -2.71 28.33
N CYS A 43 10.17 -1.51 28.77
CA CYS A 43 11.56 -1.07 28.89
C CYS A 43 11.70 -0.07 30.04
N ALA A 44 12.84 -0.07 30.74
CA ALA A 44 13.10 0.82 31.87
C ALA A 44 13.30 2.29 31.44
N GLU A 45 13.85 2.52 30.25
CA GLU A 45 14.03 3.85 29.68
C GLU A 45 13.21 4.01 28.39
N PRO A 46 12.71 5.23 28.11
CA PRO A 46 12.02 5.52 26.86
C PRO A 46 13.01 5.42 25.69
N LEU A 47 12.70 4.54 24.75
CA LEU A 47 13.43 4.35 23.52
C LEU A 47 12.63 4.92 22.36
N SER A 48 13.33 5.63 21.48
CA SER A 48 12.77 5.98 20.20
C SER A 48 13.29 5.14 19.06
N VAL A 49 12.36 4.69 18.23
CA VAL A 49 12.65 3.92 17.02
C VAL A 49 12.12 4.64 15.79
N LEU A 50 12.93 4.68 14.73
CA LEU A 50 12.49 5.07 13.40
C LEU A 50 11.93 3.84 12.68
N VAL A 51 10.65 3.86 12.34
CA VAL A 51 10.02 2.82 11.51
C VAL A 51 10.04 3.32 10.07
N HIS A 52 11.01 2.84 9.30
CA HIS A 52 11.10 3.12 7.86
C HIS A 52 10.19 2.16 7.08
N VAL A 53 9.22 2.71 6.36
CA VAL A 53 8.23 1.93 5.60
C VAL A 53 8.42 2.18 4.11
N ASN A 54 8.75 1.12 3.40
CA ASN A 54 8.83 1.11 1.94
C ASN A 54 7.55 0.48 1.36
N ALA A 55 6.52 1.29 1.15
CA ALA A 55 5.24 0.86 0.59
C ALA A 55 5.13 1.19 -0.90
N SER A 56 4.52 0.29 -1.68
CA SER A 56 4.16 0.60 -3.07
C SER A 56 3.14 1.74 -3.14
N SER A 57 3.14 2.51 -4.23
CA SER A 57 2.16 3.58 -4.47
C SER A 57 0.72 3.12 -4.19
N PRO A 58 -0.07 3.91 -3.43
CA PRO A 58 -1.44 3.55 -3.10
C PRO A 58 -2.31 3.46 -4.36
N ARG A 59 -3.36 2.64 -4.31
CA ARG A 59 -4.26 2.41 -5.45
C ARG A 59 -5.50 3.28 -5.31
N MET A 60 -5.88 4.00 -6.36
CA MET A 60 -7.17 4.69 -6.44
C MET A 60 -8.02 3.99 -7.47
N LEU A 61 -9.20 3.50 -7.08
CA LEU A 61 -10.15 2.83 -7.96
C LEU A 61 -11.37 3.73 -8.14
N ILE A 62 -11.62 4.18 -9.37
CA ILE A 62 -12.76 5.02 -9.72
C ILE A 62 -13.77 4.15 -10.46
N PHE A 63 -14.93 3.92 -9.84
CA PHE A 63 -16.04 3.21 -10.46
C PHE A 63 -17.01 4.21 -11.08
N GLY A 64 -17.21 4.10 -12.38
CA GLY A 64 -17.99 5.04 -13.17
C GLY A 64 -17.09 6.04 -13.90
N ALA A 65 -17.09 5.96 -15.23
CA ALA A 65 -16.33 6.86 -16.11
C ALA A 65 -17.19 8.04 -16.60
N VAL A 66 -17.86 8.71 -15.65
CA VAL A 66 -18.60 9.95 -15.89
C VAL A 66 -17.64 11.16 -15.93
N ASP A 67 -18.14 12.35 -16.24
CA ASP A 67 -17.28 13.50 -16.55
C ASP A 67 -16.38 13.95 -15.38
N PHE A 68 -16.73 13.62 -14.14
CA PHE A 68 -15.89 13.84 -12.96
C PHE A 68 -14.73 12.85 -12.80
N ALA A 69 -14.78 11.68 -13.46
CA ALA A 69 -13.74 10.67 -13.33
C ALA A 69 -12.40 11.15 -13.89
N ALA A 70 -12.42 11.92 -14.98
CA ALA A 70 -11.21 12.44 -15.61
C ALA A 70 -10.42 13.39 -14.68
N PRO A 71 -11.02 14.46 -14.11
CA PRO A 71 -10.32 15.31 -13.16
C PRO A 71 -9.89 14.56 -11.88
N LEU A 72 -10.71 13.66 -11.35
CA LEU A 72 -10.31 12.80 -10.21
C LEU A 72 -9.09 11.94 -10.54
N SER A 73 -9.05 11.37 -11.75
CA SER A 73 -7.92 10.53 -12.16
C SER A 73 -6.62 11.32 -12.25
N ARG A 74 -6.68 12.57 -12.72
CA ARG A 74 -5.52 13.47 -12.79
C ARG A 74 -5.03 13.88 -11.40
N ALA A 75 -5.96 14.24 -10.51
CA ALA A 75 -5.65 14.59 -9.13
C ALA A 75 -5.01 13.39 -8.39
N GLY A 76 -5.57 12.19 -8.55
CA GLY A 76 -5.01 10.96 -7.96
C GLY A 76 -3.60 10.66 -8.45
N SER A 77 -3.37 10.70 -9.76
CA SER A 77 -2.04 10.49 -10.32
C SER A 77 -1.03 11.56 -9.88
N PHE A 78 -1.45 12.82 -9.79
CA PHE A 78 -0.62 13.90 -9.25
C PHE A 78 -0.21 13.62 -7.78
N LEU A 79 -1.13 13.07 -6.98
CA LEU A 79 -0.86 12.66 -5.59
C LEU A 79 -0.08 11.33 -5.48
N GLY A 80 0.43 10.77 -6.59
CA GLY A 80 1.22 9.54 -6.59
C GLY A 80 0.40 8.26 -6.50
N TYR A 81 -0.92 8.31 -6.71
CA TYR A 81 -1.75 7.11 -6.76
C TYR A 81 -1.59 6.38 -8.09
N ARG A 82 -1.61 5.04 -8.01
CA ARG A 82 -1.85 4.18 -9.17
C ARG A 82 -3.36 4.11 -9.42
N VAL A 83 -3.85 5.02 -10.28
CA VAL A 83 -5.28 5.16 -10.57
C VAL A 83 -5.77 4.10 -11.55
N THR A 84 -6.97 3.58 -11.32
CA THR A 84 -7.70 2.70 -12.24
C THR A 84 -9.13 3.19 -12.40
N VAL A 85 -9.60 3.37 -13.64
CA VAL A 85 -10.98 3.75 -13.94
C VAL A 85 -11.72 2.54 -14.51
N CYS A 86 -12.82 2.16 -13.86
CA CYS A 86 -13.65 1.02 -14.21
C CYS A 86 -15.02 1.51 -14.69
N ALA A 87 -15.44 1.06 -15.87
CA ALA A 87 -16.79 1.30 -16.38
C ALA A 87 -17.35 0.02 -17.01
N ALA A 88 -18.64 -0.25 -16.78
CA ALA A 88 -19.33 -1.38 -17.39
C ALA A 88 -19.52 -1.19 -18.91
N ARG A 89 -19.60 0.07 -19.36
CA ARG A 89 -19.76 0.41 -20.78
C ARG A 89 -18.41 0.86 -21.36
N PRO A 90 -17.86 0.15 -22.36
CA PRO A 90 -16.52 0.41 -22.89
C PRO A 90 -16.37 1.80 -23.51
N VAL A 91 -17.47 2.37 -24.03
CA VAL A 91 -17.50 3.72 -24.63
C VAL A 91 -17.10 4.84 -23.66
N PHE A 92 -17.23 4.62 -22.34
CA PHE A 92 -16.92 5.65 -21.35
C PHE A 92 -15.48 5.61 -20.84
N ALA A 93 -14.84 4.44 -20.79
CA ALA A 93 -13.49 4.25 -20.25
C ALA A 93 -12.43 4.12 -21.35
N THR A 94 -12.37 5.12 -22.24
CA THR A 94 -11.44 5.12 -23.39
C THR A 94 -10.09 5.78 -23.05
N PRO A 95 -8.99 5.37 -23.71
CA PRO A 95 -7.68 6.01 -23.53
C PRO A 95 -7.69 7.51 -23.86
N THR A 96 -8.52 7.95 -24.81
CA THR A 96 -8.69 9.36 -25.16
C THR A 96 -9.28 10.18 -24.02
N ARG A 97 -10.21 9.62 -23.24
CA ARG A 97 -10.77 10.28 -22.04
C ARG A 97 -9.82 10.22 -20.83
N PHE A 98 -8.97 9.19 -20.75
CA PHE A 98 -8.04 8.97 -19.64
C PHE A 98 -6.59 8.73 -20.14
N PRO A 99 -5.87 9.78 -20.55
CA PRO A 99 -4.55 9.66 -21.21
C PRO A 99 -3.34 9.57 -20.25
N MET A 100 -3.51 9.71 -18.93
CA MET A 100 -2.41 9.65 -17.95
C MET A 100 -1.92 8.19 -17.74
N PRO A 101 -0.87 7.92 -16.92
CA PRO A 101 -0.51 6.56 -16.51
C PRO A 101 -1.56 5.99 -15.51
N THR A 102 -2.83 6.07 -15.89
CA THR A 102 -3.98 5.48 -15.21
C THR A 102 -4.35 4.22 -15.97
N ARG A 103 -4.53 3.12 -15.24
CA ARG A 103 -4.83 1.82 -15.82
C ARG A 103 -6.35 1.76 -16.05
N SER A 104 -6.84 1.91 -17.27
CA SER A 104 -8.26 1.67 -17.57
C SER A 104 -8.48 0.19 -17.89
N SER A 105 -9.49 -0.43 -17.28
CA SER A 105 -9.89 -1.81 -17.62
C SER A 105 -11.38 -1.85 -17.91
N SER A 106 -11.73 -1.96 -19.19
CA SER A 106 -13.06 -2.35 -19.65
C SER A 106 -13.04 -3.87 -19.90
N THR A 107 -13.62 -4.65 -19.00
CA THR A 107 -13.59 -6.11 -19.15
C THR A 107 -14.60 -6.52 -20.23
N GLY A 108 -14.11 -6.78 -21.45
CA GLY A 108 -14.94 -7.22 -22.59
C GLY A 108 -14.18 -7.48 -23.90
N ARG A 109 -13.16 -8.36 -23.87
CA ARG A 109 -12.42 -8.98 -25.01
C ARG A 109 -11.64 -8.07 -25.97
N THR A 110 -10.32 -8.21 -25.83
CA THR A 110 -9.20 -8.07 -26.80
C THR A 110 -8.87 -6.68 -27.36
N ALA A 111 -7.98 -5.97 -26.66
CA ALA A 111 -6.83 -5.31 -27.27
C ALA A 111 -5.66 -5.32 -26.27
N THR A 112 -4.51 -5.72 -26.77
CA THR A 112 -3.31 -6.23 -26.10
C THR A 112 -2.73 -5.32 -25.02
N TRP A 113 -2.58 -5.93 -23.84
CA TRP A 113 -1.85 -5.46 -22.68
C TRP A 113 -0.56 -6.29 -22.59
N THR A 114 0.60 -5.69 -22.78
CA THR A 114 1.85 -6.24 -22.24
C THR A 114 1.96 -5.77 -20.82
N ALA A 115 1.66 -6.63 -19.86
CA ALA A 115 2.20 -6.38 -18.54
C ALA A 115 2.56 -7.66 -17.80
N PRO A 116 3.31 -7.52 -16.69
CA PRO A 116 3.84 -8.67 -16.00
C PRO A 116 2.67 -9.53 -15.50
N LYS A 117 2.62 -10.74 -16.07
CA LYS A 117 1.95 -11.95 -15.60
C LYS A 117 1.50 -11.85 -14.13
N TRP A 118 0.20 -11.66 -13.93
CA TRP A 118 -0.41 -11.82 -12.61
C TRP A 118 -0.84 -13.28 -12.47
N THR A 119 -0.16 -14.05 -11.62
CA THR A 119 -0.58 -15.39 -11.22
C THR A 119 -1.69 -15.27 -10.16
N PRO A 120 -2.90 -15.81 -10.42
CA PRO A 120 -3.98 -15.80 -9.43
C PRO A 120 -3.61 -16.67 -8.23
N VAL A 121 -3.76 -16.13 -7.02
CA VAL A 121 -3.71 -16.91 -5.77
C VAL A 121 -5.04 -17.66 -5.66
N ARG A 122 -4.99 -19.00 -5.67
CA ARG A 122 -6.17 -19.82 -5.42
C ARG A 122 -6.62 -19.63 -3.95
N PRO A 123 -7.92 -19.44 -3.67
CA PRO A 123 -8.40 -19.48 -2.30
C PRO A 123 -8.22 -20.91 -1.74
N SER A 124 -7.62 -21.02 -0.55
CA SER A 124 -7.58 -22.27 0.21
C SER A 124 -9.00 -22.61 0.64
N ALA A 125 -9.49 -23.76 0.22
CA ALA A 125 -10.73 -24.32 0.75
C ALA A 125 -10.49 -24.73 2.22
N SER A 126 -11.32 -24.22 3.12
CA SER A 126 -11.54 -24.71 4.47
C SER A 126 -12.49 -25.89 4.45
#